data_AF-A0A8T4P8X4-F1
#
_entry.id   AF-A0A8T4P8X4-F1
#
_cell.length_a   1.000
_cell.length_b   1.000
_cell.length_c   1.000
_cell.angle_alpha   90.00
_cell.angle_beta   90.00
_cell.angle_gamma   90.00
#
_symmetry.space_group_name_H-M   'P 1'
#
loop_
_entity.id
_entity.type
_entity.pdbx_description
1 polymer ?
#
loop_
_entity_poly.entity_id
_entity_poly.type
_entity_poly.pdbx_seq_one_letter_code
_entity_poly.pdbx_strand_id
1 'polypeptide(L)'
;MSRRITDEQREEARRLYDTGLKPSEIAMQTGISYSSVYGLTKVRQRVNPETGEKFKSYGDYQDYLARQRVNPETEEKFKSYGDYQDYLAIQRVNPETGEKFKSRGDYQDYLARQRVNPETEEKFKSYGDNQDYLARQRVNQNKEQSDLIRGRLEEMGKNQSWLAEQLGVSKQAVSLYIQGKSKPRGERLDKLLRVLNINNREKPKSIDDLVEES
;
A
#
# COMPACT_ATOMS: atom_id res chain seq x y z
N MET A 1 1.83 -1.89 -4.35
CA MET A 1 0.88 -0.85 -4.82
C MET A 1 0.23 -0.20 -3.61
N SER A 2 0.49 1.09 -3.39
CA SER A 2 -0.03 1.85 -2.24
C SER A 2 -1.56 1.87 -2.24
N ARG A 3 -2.21 1.63 -1.07
CA ARG A 3 -3.66 1.78 -0.90
C ARG A 3 -4.05 3.20 -1.32
N ARG A 4 -4.74 3.37 -2.46
CA ARG A 4 -5.36 4.66 -2.77
C ARG A 4 -6.49 4.87 -1.77
N ILE A 5 -6.26 5.79 -0.85
CA ILE A 5 -7.24 6.29 0.13
C ILE A 5 -8.45 6.79 -0.65
N THR A 6 -9.65 6.30 -0.30
CA THR A 6 -10.91 6.77 -0.90
C THR A 6 -11.23 8.19 -0.44
N ASP A 7 -12.07 8.91 -1.18
CA ASP A 7 -12.47 10.25 -0.77
C ASP A 7 -13.25 10.24 0.55
N GLU A 8 -14.08 9.22 0.76
CA GLU A 8 -14.78 8.98 2.04
C GLU A 8 -13.80 8.79 3.21
N GLN A 9 -12.75 7.99 3.04
CA GLN A 9 -11.69 7.84 4.04
C GLN A 9 -10.93 9.16 4.29
N ARG A 10 -10.76 9.99 3.26
CA ARG A 10 -10.10 11.30 3.40
C ARG A 10 -10.95 12.26 4.20
N GLU A 11 -12.24 12.33 3.91
CA GLU A 11 -13.16 13.21 4.65
C GLU A 11 -13.35 12.73 6.08
N GLU A 12 -13.46 11.42 6.32
CA GLU A 12 -13.57 10.90 7.70
C GLU A 12 -12.30 11.16 8.51
N ALA A 13 -11.12 10.97 7.92
CA ALA A 13 -9.85 11.29 8.59
C ALA A 13 -9.74 12.79 8.95
N ARG A 14 -10.31 13.68 8.13
CA ARG A 14 -10.36 15.12 8.44
C ARG A 14 -11.35 15.42 9.54
N ARG A 15 -12.57 14.86 9.46
CA ARG A 15 -13.61 15.03 10.47
C ARG A 15 -13.11 14.61 11.86
N LEU A 16 -12.48 13.45 11.96
CA LEU A 16 -11.91 12.95 13.22
C LEU A 16 -10.78 13.85 13.75
N TYR A 17 -9.99 14.46 12.85
CA TYR A 17 -8.97 15.40 13.26
C TYR A 17 -9.55 16.71 13.78
N ASP A 18 -10.62 17.21 13.17
CA ASP A 18 -11.32 18.43 13.61
C ASP A 18 -12.01 18.23 14.97
N THR A 19 -12.35 16.99 15.35
CA THR A 19 -12.80 16.65 16.71
C THR A 19 -11.65 16.54 17.73
N GLY A 20 -10.40 16.77 17.31
CA GLY A 20 -9.22 16.81 18.18
C GLY A 20 -8.45 15.50 18.32
N LEU A 21 -8.79 14.45 17.57
CA LEU A 21 -8.03 13.19 17.63
C LEU A 21 -6.64 13.36 17.02
N LYS A 22 -5.67 12.64 17.58
CA LYS A 22 -4.29 12.66 17.07
C LYS A 22 -4.19 11.84 15.78
N PRO A 23 -3.29 12.19 14.84
CA PRO A 23 -3.11 11.45 13.59
C PRO A 23 -2.84 9.94 13.77
N SER A 24 -2.23 9.53 14.88
CA SER A 24 -2.02 8.10 15.21
C SER A 24 -3.33 7.38 15.53
N GLU A 25 -4.24 8.02 16.26
CA GLU A 25 -5.54 7.46 16.65
C GLU A 25 -6.46 7.34 15.44
N ILE A 26 -6.45 8.36 14.59
CA ILE A 26 -7.20 8.37 13.33
C ILE A 26 -6.68 7.27 12.39
N ALA A 27 -5.36 7.06 12.31
CA ALA A 27 -4.78 5.99 11.50
C ALA A 27 -5.25 4.60 11.96
N MET A 28 -5.29 4.37 13.28
CA MET A 28 -5.82 3.12 13.85
C MET A 28 -7.30 2.94 13.54
N GLN A 29 -8.11 4.00 13.72
CA GLN A 29 -9.57 3.93 13.56
C GLN A 29 -10.01 3.78 12.09
N THR A 30 -9.31 4.44 11.16
CA THR A 30 -9.69 4.47 9.75
C THR A 30 -9.00 3.41 8.89
N GLY A 31 -7.99 2.73 9.44
CA GLY A 31 -7.12 1.81 8.70
C GLY A 31 -6.28 2.48 7.59
N ILE A 32 -6.21 3.82 7.60
CA ILE A 32 -5.36 4.62 6.72
C ILE A 32 -3.96 4.67 7.32
N SER A 33 -2.92 4.61 6.49
CA SER A 33 -1.55 4.70 7.02
C SER A 33 -1.31 6.03 7.75
N TYR A 34 -0.51 6.00 8.81
CA TYR A 34 -0.18 7.19 9.59
C TYR A 34 0.33 8.34 8.72
N SER A 35 1.23 8.06 7.78
CA SER A 35 1.78 9.07 6.84
C SER A 35 0.69 9.73 6.00
N SER A 36 -0.31 8.96 5.61
CA SER A 36 -1.45 9.43 4.83
C SER A 36 -2.38 10.31 5.66
N VAL A 37 -2.72 9.88 6.88
CA VAL A 37 -3.51 10.69 7.83
C VAL A 37 -2.78 11.98 8.16
N TYR A 38 -1.49 11.91 8.47
CA TYR A 38 -0.64 13.07 8.75
C TYR A 38 -0.60 14.04 7.56
N GLY A 39 -0.53 13.49 6.35
CA GLY A 39 -0.67 14.23 5.09
C GLY A 39 -2.00 14.98 4.95
N LEU A 40 -3.11 14.29 5.25
CA LEU A 40 -4.47 14.83 5.10
C LEU A 40 -4.85 15.88 6.15
N THR A 41 -4.20 15.84 7.31
CA THR A 41 -4.54 16.65 8.49
C THR A 41 -3.51 17.75 8.71
N LYS A 42 -2.39 17.43 9.37
CA LYS A 42 -1.35 18.38 9.78
C LYS A 42 -0.66 19.04 8.58
N VAL A 43 -0.33 18.27 7.54
CA VAL A 43 0.45 18.81 6.41
C VAL A 43 -0.35 19.77 5.56
N ARG A 44 -1.62 19.45 5.26
CA ARG A 44 -2.50 20.36 4.48
C ARG A 44 -2.81 21.68 5.19
N GLN A 45 -2.62 21.74 6.50
CA GLN A 45 -2.74 22.99 7.27
C GLN A 45 -1.45 23.83 7.24
N ARG A 46 -0.30 23.24 6.89
CA ARG A 46 0.98 23.94 6.82
C ARG A 46 1.09 24.73 5.52
N VAL A 47 1.60 25.95 5.64
CA VAL A 47 1.96 26.82 4.51
C VAL A 47 3.41 26.53 4.13
N ASN A 48 3.65 26.35 2.84
CA ASN A 48 4.98 26.28 2.27
C ASN A 48 5.61 27.68 2.29
N PRO A 49 6.71 27.90 3.03
CA PRO A 49 7.35 29.21 3.10
C PRO A 49 7.91 29.71 1.76
N GLU A 50 8.19 28.81 0.82
CA GLU A 50 8.74 29.18 -0.50
C GLU A 50 7.66 29.71 -1.45
N THR A 51 6.42 29.22 -1.33
CA THR A 51 5.33 29.56 -2.27
C THR A 51 4.19 30.36 -1.64
N GLY A 52 4.08 30.38 -0.31
CA GLY A 52 2.94 30.95 0.41
C GLY A 52 1.66 30.10 0.32
N GLU A 53 1.67 28.98 -0.41
CA GLU A 53 0.53 28.07 -0.54
C GLU A 53 0.57 26.94 0.50
N LYS A 54 -0.57 26.31 0.79
CA LYS A 54 -0.62 25.10 1.61
C LYS A 54 -0.02 23.89 0.87
N PHE A 55 0.64 23.00 1.59
CA PHE A 55 1.15 21.75 1.00
C PHE A 55 0.01 20.86 0.49
N LYS A 56 0.19 20.29 -0.71
CA LYS A 56 -0.87 19.51 -1.40
C LYS A 56 -0.93 18.06 -0.91
N SER A 57 0.19 17.53 -0.44
CA SER A 57 0.33 16.15 0.04
C SER A 57 1.50 15.99 1.03
N TYR A 58 1.57 14.82 1.68
CA TYR A 58 2.73 14.46 2.50
C TYR A 58 4.03 14.40 1.69
N GLY A 59 3.99 13.86 0.46
CA GLY A 59 5.16 13.78 -0.41
C GLY A 59 5.70 15.16 -0.79
N ASP A 60 4.81 16.10 -1.11
CA ASP A 60 5.14 17.51 -1.38
C ASP A 60 5.86 18.17 -0.19
N TYR A 61 5.36 17.92 1.03
CA TYR A 61 6.02 18.38 2.25
C TYR A 61 7.37 17.70 2.51
N GLN A 62 7.50 16.40 2.24
CA GLN A 62 8.79 15.70 2.35
C GLN A 62 9.83 16.23 1.37
N ASP A 63 9.41 16.53 0.14
CA ASP A 63 10.26 17.15 -0.88
C ASP A 63 10.75 18.52 -0.42
N TYR A 64 9.86 19.36 0.10
CA TYR A 64 10.23 20.63 0.70
C TYR A 64 11.24 20.46 1.84
N LEU A 65 10.99 19.54 2.78
CA LEU A 65 11.91 19.28 3.89
C LEU A 65 13.28 18.79 3.42
N ALA A 66 13.32 17.98 2.37
CA ALA A 66 14.58 17.54 1.77
C ALA A 66 15.34 18.73 1.17
N ARG A 67 14.66 19.63 0.46
CA ARG A 67 15.27 20.85 -0.10
C ARG A 67 15.79 21.83 0.94
N GLN A 68 15.37 21.73 2.20
CA GLN A 68 15.97 22.52 3.28
C GLN A 68 17.25 21.89 3.87
N ARG A 69 17.57 20.64 3.52
CA ARG A 69 18.78 19.97 3.98
C ARG A 69 19.94 20.25 3.03
N VAL A 70 21.12 20.43 3.61
CA VAL A 70 22.39 20.54 2.88
C VAL A 70 23.03 19.16 2.82
N ASN A 71 23.48 18.78 1.63
CA ASN A 71 24.29 17.60 1.42
C ASN A 71 25.70 17.88 1.94
N PRO A 72 26.20 17.14 2.95
CA PRO A 72 27.51 17.40 3.53
C PRO A 72 28.68 17.08 2.60
N GLU A 73 28.46 16.35 1.49
CA GLU A 73 29.52 16.03 0.53
C GLU A 73 29.67 17.08 -0.58
N THR A 74 28.59 17.81 -0.89
CA THR A 74 28.58 18.81 -1.97
C THR A 74 28.36 20.23 -1.49
N GLU A 75 27.98 20.40 -0.22
CA GLU A 75 27.57 21.67 0.40
C GLU A 75 26.33 22.33 -0.25
N GLU A 76 25.69 21.66 -1.22
CA GLU A 76 24.47 22.09 -1.88
C GLU A 76 23.22 21.54 -1.18
N LYS A 77 22.09 22.23 -1.34
CA LYS A 77 20.78 21.70 -0.91
C LYS A 77 20.36 20.51 -1.77
N PHE A 78 19.70 19.52 -1.18
CA PHE A 78 19.10 18.43 -1.96
C PHE A 78 18.00 18.95 -2.90
N LYS A 79 17.86 18.34 -4.08
CA LYS A 79 16.89 18.79 -5.09
C LYS A 79 15.48 18.24 -4.85
N SER A 80 15.38 17.09 -4.20
CA SER A 80 14.12 16.40 -3.91
C SER A 80 14.27 15.42 -2.75
N TYR A 81 13.15 14.86 -2.29
CA TYR A 81 13.20 13.76 -1.33
C TYR A 81 13.84 12.50 -1.93
N GLY A 82 13.65 12.26 -3.24
CA GLY A 82 14.29 11.13 -3.93
C GLY A 82 15.82 11.22 -3.90
N ASP A 83 16.35 12.39 -4.25
CA ASP A 83 17.78 12.72 -4.19
C ASP A 83 18.36 12.53 -2.77
N TYR A 84 17.64 13.01 -1.75
CA TYR A 84 18.02 12.79 -0.36
C TYR A 84 18.01 11.29 0.05
N GLN A 85 17.04 10.52 -0.44
CA GLN A 85 16.99 9.07 -0.19
C GLN A 85 18.15 8.32 -0.86
N ASP A 86 18.54 8.74 -2.06
CA ASP A 86 19.67 8.16 -2.78
C ASP A 86 20.98 8.40 -2.04
N TYR A 87 21.20 9.64 -1.57
CA TYR A 87 22.29 9.98 -0.68
C TYR A 87 22.32 9.10 0.57
N LEU A 88 21.20 8.98 1.30
CA LEU A 88 21.14 8.16 2.52
C LEU A 88 21.44 6.68 2.26
N ALA A 89 21.06 6.15 1.09
CA ALA A 89 21.37 4.77 0.73
C ALA A 89 22.87 4.58 0.51
N ILE A 90 23.52 5.51 -0.20
CA ILE A 90 24.96 5.47 -0.48
C ILE A 90 25.78 5.64 0.81
N GLN A 91 25.28 6.37 1.80
CA GLN A 91 25.96 6.48 3.09
C GLN A 91 25.97 5.19 3.93
N ARG A 92 25.14 4.20 3.59
CA ARG A 92 25.12 2.92 4.31
C ARG A 92 26.27 2.03 3.87
N VAL A 93 26.83 1.30 4.83
CA VAL A 93 27.88 0.30 4.59
C VAL A 93 27.22 -1.05 4.33
N ASN A 94 27.65 -1.71 3.26
CA ASN A 94 27.29 -3.09 2.98
C ASN A 94 28.05 -3.99 3.97
N PRO A 95 27.35 -4.74 4.83
CA PRO A 95 28.01 -5.61 5.81
C PRO A 95 28.72 -6.81 5.18
N GLU A 96 28.45 -7.14 3.92
CA GLU A 96 29.12 -8.24 3.20
C GLU A 96 30.50 -7.81 2.66
N THR A 97 30.65 -6.55 2.26
CA THR A 97 31.90 -6.05 1.64
C THR A 97 32.66 -5.06 2.52
N GLY A 98 32.02 -4.47 3.52
CA GLY A 98 32.57 -3.37 4.32
C GLY A 98 32.61 -2.03 3.59
N GLU A 99 32.16 -1.97 2.33
CA GLU A 99 32.15 -0.75 1.52
C GLU A 99 30.77 -0.06 1.54
N LYS A 100 30.73 1.24 1.22
CA LYS A 100 29.46 1.96 1.00
C LYS A 100 28.72 1.40 -0.22
N PHE A 101 27.39 1.43 -0.19
CA PHE A 101 26.58 1.09 -1.37
C PHE A 101 26.82 2.09 -2.51
N LYS A 102 26.84 1.60 -3.75
CA LYS A 102 27.12 2.45 -4.93
C LYS A 102 25.91 3.25 -5.38
N SER A 103 24.72 2.81 -5.02
CA SER A 103 23.45 3.47 -5.34
C SER A 103 22.34 2.98 -4.44
N ARG A 104 21.18 3.66 -4.49
CA ARG A 104 19.96 3.15 -3.87
C ARG A 104 19.52 1.80 -4.43
N GLY A 105 19.68 1.57 -5.73
CA GLY A 105 19.32 0.29 -6.36
C GLY A 105 20.17 -0.86 -5.82
N ASP A 106 21.48 -0.63 -5.69
CA ASP A 106 22.42 -1.59 -5.09
C ASP A 106 22.04 -1.92 -3.64
N TYR A 107 21.69 -0.90 -2.84
CA TYR A 107 21.18 -1.13 -1.49
C TYR A 107 19.86 -1.92 -1.46
N GLN A 108 18.93 -1.65 -2.39
CA GLN A 108 17.66 -2.38 -2.49
C GLN A 108 17.87 -3.84 -2.90
N ASP A 109 18.79 -4.10 -3.82
CA ASP A 109 19.17 -5.46 -4.23
C ASP A 109 19.77 -6.23 -3.06
N TYR A 110 20.65 -5.61 -2.29
CA TYR A 110 21.17 -6.20 -1.05
C TYR A 110 20.05 -6.57 -0.08
N LEU A 111 19.10 -5.66 0.19
CA LEU A 111 17.97 -5.95 1.08
C LEU A 111 17.10 -7.10 0.58
N ALA A 112 16.92 -7.20 -0.74
CA ALA A 112 16.17 -8.30 -1.34
C ALA A 112 16.88 -9.64 -1.15
N ARG A 113 18.21 -9.69 -1.29
CA ARG A 113 19.03 -10.89 -1.06
C ARG A 113 19.04 -11.36 0.40
N GLN A 114 18.63 -10.52 1.35
CA GLN A 114 18.45 -10.96 2.74
C GLN A 114 17.10 -11.65 2.98
N ARG A 115 16.20 -11.67 1.99
CA ARG A 115 14.89 -12.34 2.08
C ARG A 115 14.94 -13.69 1.37
N VAL A 116 14.24 -14.66 1.94
CA VAL A 116 14.06 -16.00 1.37
C VAL A 116 12.76 -16.04 0.57
N ASN A 117 12.82 -16.58 -0.64
CA ASN A 117 11.65 -16.89 -1.44
C ASN A 117 10.98 -18.14 -0.86
N PRO A 118 9.72 -18.04 -0.40
CA PRO A 118 9.03 -19.18 0.20
C PRO A 118 8.63 -20.27 -0.82
N GLU A 119 8.67 -20.00 -2.13
CA GLU A 119 8.43 -21.02 -3.16
C GLU A 119 9.65 -21.90 -3.41
N THR A 120 10.86 -21.34 -3.32
CA THR A 120 12.10 -22.03 -3.70
C THR A 120 13.01 -22.29 -2.52
N GLU A 121 12.71 -21.74 -1.34
CA GLU A 121 13.54 -21.75 -0.14
C GLU A 121 14.94 -21.10 -0.31
N GLU A 122 15.18 -20.46 -1.46
CA GLU A 122 16.40 -19.74 -1.79
C GLU A 122 16.25 -18.24 -1.55
N LYS A 123 17.36 -17.53 -1.35
CA LYS A 123 17.37 -16.06 -1.30
C LYS A 123 17.00 -15.45 -2.66
N PHE A 124 16.28 -14.32 -2.66
CA PHE A 124 16.04 -13.57 -3.90
C PHE A 124 17.36 -13.06 -4.50
N LYS A 125 17.45 -13.02 -5.83
CA LYS A 125 18.68 -12.59 -6.53
C LYS A 125 18.83 -11.07 -6.59
N SER A 126 17.72 -10.36 -6.63
CA SER A 126 17.65 -8.89 -6.74
C SER A 126 16.31 -8.36 -6.23
N TYR A 127 16.22 -7.04 -6.13
CA TYR A 127 14.96 -6.34 -5.87
C TYR A 127 13.92 -6.63 -6.95
N GLY A 128 14.33 -6.68 -8.23
CA GLY A 128 13.45 -7.01 -9.34
C GLY A 128 12.84 -8.40 -9.20
N ASP A 129 13.67 -9.41 -8.90
CA ASP A 129 13.23 -10.79 -8.70
C ASP A 129 12.21 -10.93 -7.54
N ASN A 130 12.47 -10.24 -6.42
CA ASN A 130 11.51 -10.15 -5.31
C ASN A 130 10.19 -9.45 -5.74
N GLN A 131 10.26 -8.36 -6.50
CA GLN A 131 9.05 -7.68 -6.99
C GLN A 131 8.23 -8.55 -7.94
N ASP A 132 8.89 -9.34 -8.79
CA ASP A 132 8.24 -10.26 -9.72
C ASP A 132 7.55 -11.39 -8.97
N TYR A 133 8.21 -11.96 -7.96
CA TYR A 133 7.59 -12.93 -7.04
C TYR A 133 6.33 -12.35 -6.37
N LEU A 134 6.43 -11.17 -5.78
CA LEU A 134 5.28 -10.50 -5.16
C LEU A 134 4.17 -10.21 -6.18
N ALA A 135 4.51 -9.94 -7.44
CA ALA A 135 3.55 -9.75 -8.51
C ALA A 135 2.82 -11.06 -8.87
N ARG A 136 3.56 -12.17 -9.02
CA ARG A 136 2.98 -13.50 -9.26
C ARG A 136 2.04 -13.91 -8.14
N GLN A 137 2.46 -13.71 -6.89
CA GLN A 137 1.63 -13.97 -5.71
C GLN A 137 0.32 -13.19 -5.76
N ARG A 138 0.36 -11.89 -6.07
CA ARG A 138 -0.87 -11.08 -6.23
C ARG A 138 -1.80 -11.62 -7.32
N VAL A 139 -1.26 -12.09 -8.44
CA VAL A 139 -2.06 -12.66 -9.54
C VAL A 139 -2.70 -13.98 -9.12
N ASN A 140 -1.94 -14.88 -8.49
CA ASN A 140 -2.44 -16.17 -8.01
C ASN A 140 -3.55 -15.97 -6.96
N GLN A 141 -3.32 -15.07 -6.00
CA GLN A 141 -4.31 -14.69 -5.00
C GLN A 141 -5.61 -14.16 -5.63
N ASN A 142 -5.51 -13.29 -6.62
CA ASN A 142 -6.69 -12.76 -7.31
C ASN A 142 -7.45 -13.85 -8.08
N LYS A 143 -6.73 -14.82 -8.65
CA LYS A 143 -7.33 -15.96 -9.36
C LYS A 143 -8.12 -16.85 -8.40
N GLU A 144 -7.52 -17.23 -7.27
CA GLU A 144 -8.19 -18.03 -6.23
C GLU A 144 -9.47 -17.36 -5.73
N GLN A 145 -9.43 -16.05 -5.48
CA GLN A 145 -10.62 -15.28 -5.08
C GLN A 145 -11.70 -15.27 -6.17
N SER A 146 -11.30 -15.08 -7.43
CA SER A 146 -12.21 -15.13 -8.57
C SER A 146 -12.92 -16.49 -8.66
N ASP A 147 -12.16 -17.57 -8.53
CA ASP A 147 -12.67 -18.93 -8.66
C ASP A 147 -13.61 -19.28 -7.50
N LEU A 148 -13.28 -18.85 -6.27
CA LEU A 148 -14.18 -18.99 -5.11
C LEU A 148 -15.51 -18.26 -5.31
N ILE A 149 -15.47 -17.00 -5.76
CA ILE A 149 -16.69 -16.21 -6.00
C ILE A 149 -17.54 -16.89 -7.07
N ARG A 150 -16.93 -17.38 -8.16
CA ARG A 150 -17.63 -18.06 -9.24
C ARG A 150 -18.29 -19.35 -8.74
N GLY A 151 -17.53 -20.20 -8.05
CA GLY A 151 -18.04 -21.46 -7.51
C GLY A 151 -19.22 -21.26 -6.55
N ARG A 152 -19.12 -20.29 -5.62
CA ARG A 152 -20.22 -19.99 -4.69
C ARG A 152 -21.46 -19.46 -5.39
N LEU A 153 -21.32 -18.61 -6.41
CA LEU A 153 -22.48 -18.15 -7.19
C LEU A 153 -23.15 -19.30 -7.94
N GLU A 154 -22.36 -20.19 -8.53
CA GLU A 154 -22.87 -21.39 -9.22
C GLU A 154 -23.61 -22.32 -8.26
N GLU A 155 -23.02 -22.63 -7.10
CA GLU A 155 -23.64 -23.45 -6.05
C GLU A 155 -24.96 -22.88 -5.54
N MET A 156 -25.05 -21.55 -5.40
CA MET A 156 -26.25 -20.86 -4.95
C MET A 156 -27.29 -20.64 -6.06
N GLY A 157 -26.98 -21.00 -7.31
CA GLY A 157 -27.81 -20.70 -8.49
C GLY A 157 -28.01 -19.20 -8.72
N LYS A 158 -27.01 -18.38 -8.37
CA LYS A 158 -27.05 -16.91 -8.47
C LYS A 158 -26.16 -16.41 -9.60
N ASN A 159 -26.42 -15.18 -10.03
CA ASN A 159 -25.65 -14.53 -11.09
C ASN A 159 -24.97 -13.25 -10.59
N GLN A 160 -24.14 -12.64 -11.45
CA GLN A 160 -23.39 -11.43 -11.11
C GLN A 160 -24.29 -10.23 -10.76
N SER A 161 -25.46 -10.13 -11.39
CA SER A 161 -26.40 -9.04 -11.12
C SER A 161 -26.96 -9.15 -9.70
N TRP A 162 -27.31 -10.37 -9.27
CA TRP A 162 -27.74 -10.64 -7.91
C TRP A 162 -26.66 -10.27 -6.90
N LEU A 163 -25.40 -10.66 -7.14
CA LEU A 163 -24.30 -10.32 -6.24
C LEU A 163 -24.05 -8.81 -6.17
N ALA A 164 -24.14 -8.12 -7.31
CA ALA A 164 -23.96 -6.68 -7.39
C ALA A 164 -25.01 -5.94 -6.54
N GLU A 165 -26.27 -6.37 -6.61
CA GLU A 165 -27.37 -5.87 -5.79
C GLU A 165 -27.11 -6.09 -4.29
N GLN A 166 -26.72 -7.32 -3.90
CA GLN A 166 -26.42 -7.61 -2.50
C GLN A 166 -25.25 -6.77 -1.96
N LEU A 167 -24.26 -6.50 -2.79
CA LEU A 167 -23.09 -5.72 -2.41
C LEU A 167 -23.31 -4.21 -2.48
N GLY A 168 -24.36 -3.73 -3.15
CA GLY A 168 -24.55 -2.31 -3.43
C GLY A 168 -23.49 -1.74 -4.36
N VAL A 169 -23.02 -2.55 -5.33
CA VAL A 169 -22.02 -2.13 -6.33
C VAL A 169 -22.54 -2.36 -7.75
N SER A 170 -21.84 -1.84 -8.75
CA SER A 170 -22.20 -2.10 -10.14
C SER A 170 -21.90 -3.55 -10.55
N LYS A 171 -22.65 -4.07 -11.53
CA LYS A 171 -22.37 -5.37 -12.15
C LYS A 171 -20.96 -5.43 -12.74
N GLN A 172 -20.46 -4.31 -13.26
CA GLN A 172 -19.08 -4.19 -13.76
C GLN A 172 -18.05 -4.41 -12.65
N ALA A 173 -18.27 -3.87 -11.44
CA ALA A 173 -17.39 -4.13 -10.31
C ALA A 173 -17.32 -5.62 -9.96
N VAL A 174 -18.48 -6.30 -9.92
CA VAL A 174 -18.54 -7.76 -9.71
C VAL A 174 -17.84 -8.52 -10.82
N SER A 175 -18.02 -8.11 -12.08
CA SER A 175 -17.32 -8.70 -13.23
C SER A 175 -15.80 -8.61 -13.09
N LEU A 176 -15.28 -7.47 -12.62
CA LEU A 176 -13.84 -7.31 -12.36
C LEU A 176 -13.34 -8.18 -11.21
N TYR A 177 -14.16 -8.47 -10.20
CA TYR A 177 -13.83 -9.42 -9.13
C TYR A 177 -13.73 -10.86 -9.67
N ILE A 178 -14.72 -11.28 -10.46
CA ILE A 178 -14.77 -12.63 -11.06
C ILE A 178 -13.70 -12.84 -12.15
N GLN A 179 -13.16 -11.74 -12.71
CA GLN A 179 -12.03 -11.80 -13.63
C GLN A 179 -10.66 -11.73 -12.91
N GLY A 180 -10.63 -11.59 -11.58
CA GLY A 180 -9.39 -11.40 -10.81
C GLY A 180 -8.65 -10.09 -11.13
N LYS A 181 -9.30 -9.14 -11.82
CA LYS A 181 -8.72 -7.83 -12.19
C LYS A 181 -8.79 -6.82 -11.05
N SER A 182 -9.69 -7.04 -10.11
CA SER A 182 -9.80 -6.25 -8.88
C SER A 182 -10.26 -7.15 -7.73
N LYS A 183 -10.13 -6.66 -6.51
CA LYS A 183 -10.63 -7.36 -5.32
C LYS A 183 -11.46 -6.43 -4.44
N PRO A 184 -12.57 -6.91 -3.85
CA PRO A 184 -13.24 -6.17 -2.79
C PRO A 184 -12.33 -6.10 -1.57
N ARG A 185 -12.48 -5.04 -0.77
CA ARG A 185 -11.64 -4.75 0.40
C ARG A 185 -12.49 -4.11 1.50
N GLY A 186 -12.03 -4.20 2.75
CA GLY A 186 -12.71 -3.62 3.92
C GLY A 186 -14.14 -4.16 4.06
N GLU A 187 -15.09 -3.29 4.42
CA GLU A 187 -16.49 -3.67 4.63
C GLU A 187 -17.13 -4.38 3.44
N ARG A 188 -16.73 -4.04 2.20
CA ARG A 188 -17.22 -4.72 1.00
C ARG A 188 -16.76 -6.16 0.91
N LEU A 189 -15.55 -6.44 1.39
CA LEU A 189 -15.05 -7.80 1.49
C LEU A 189 -15.83 -8.57 2.56
N ASP A 190 -16.02 -7.98 3.74
CA ASP A 190 -16.79 -8.62 4.81
C ASP A 190 -18.22 -8.93 4.38
N LYS A 191 -18.85 -8.00 3.66
CA LYS A 191 -20.19 -8.19 3.08
C LYS A 191 -20.20 -9.29 2.03
N LEU A 192 -19.20 -9.34 1.14
CA LEU A 192 -19.05 -10.41 0.14
C LEU A 192 -18.98 -11.78 0.81
N LEU A 193 -18.12 -11.93 1.82
CA LEU A 193 -17.95 -13.20 2.52
C LEU A 193 -19.25 -13.68 3.18
N ARG A 194 -19.99 -12.75 3.82
CA ARG A 194 -21.30 -13.05 4.41
C ARG A 194 -22.34 -13.45 3.36
N VAL A 195 -22.44 -12.68 2.26
CA VAL A 195 -23.43 -12.93 1.20
C VAL A 195 -23.18 -14.26 0.49
N LEU A 196 -21.91 -14.62 0.29
CA LEU A 196 -21.53 -15.89 -0.34
C LEU A 196 -21.44 -17.05 0.66
N ASN A 197 -21.81 -16.83 1.93
CA ASN A 197 -21.74 -17.82 3.00
C ASN A 197 -20.36 -18.51 3.11
N ILE A 198 -19.28 -17.75 2.88
CA ILE A 198 -17.91 -18.27 2.96
C ILE A 198 -17.52 -18.28 4.44
N ASN A 199 -17.41 -19.48 5.01
CA ASN A 199 -16.92 -19.63 6.38
C ASN A 199 -15.40 -19.40 6.46
N ASN A 200 -14.89 -18.96 7.62
CA ASN A 200 -13.45 -18.72 7.83
C ASN A 200 -12.55 -19.93 7.55
N ARG A 201 -13.09 -21.16 7.54
CA ARG A 201 -12.34 -22.40 7.23
C ARG A 201 -12.14 -22.65 5.73
N GLU A 202 -13.00 -22.08 4.88
CA GLU A 202 -12.95 -22.21 3.41
C GLU A 202 -12.38 -20.95 2.75
N LYS A 203 -11.96 -20.00 3.58
CA LYS A 203 -11.41 -18.72 3.20
C LYS A 203 -9.97 -18.94 2.70
N PRO A 204 -9.65 -18.68 1.42
CA PRO A 204 -8.26 -18.70 0.98
C PRO A 204 -7.46 -17.67 1.77
N LYS A 205 -6.20 -18.00 2.08
CA LYS A 205 -5.25 -17.13 2.82
C LYS A 205 -5.26 -15.69 2.30
N SER A 206 -5.40 -15.54 0.99
CA SER A 206 -5.48 -14.28 0.25
C SER A 206 -6.60 -13.30 0.64
N ILE A 207 -7.65 -13.77 1.33
CA ILE A 207 -8.78 -12.90 1.73
C ILE A 207 -8.40 -12.06 2.96
N ASP A 208 -7.51 -12.56 3.84
CA ASP A 208 -7.07 -11.85 5.05
C ASP A 208 -5.64 -11.30 5.00
N ASP A 209 -4.78 -11.73 4.08
CA ASP A 209 -3.34 -11.35 4.04
C ASP A 209 -3.06 -9.87 3.61
N LEU A 210 -3.82 -8.91 4.13
CA LEU A 210 -3.50 -7.49 4.13
C LEU A 210 -3.68 -6.83 5.51
N VAL A 211 -3.72 -7.60 6.59
CA VAL A 211 -3.54 -7.10 7.95
C VAL A 211 -2.34 -7.83 8.54
N GLU A 212 -1.29 -7.07 8.85
CA GLU A 212 0.02 -7.50 9.36
C GLU A 212 1.04 -7.93 8.29
N GLU A 213 1.85 -6.95 7.85
CA GLU A 213 3.31 -6.99 8.03
C GLU A 213 3.90 -5.63 7.64
N SER A 214 4.48 -4.96 8.65
CA SER A 214 5.30 -3.72 8.63
C SER A 214 4.60 -2.37 8.39
#